data_AF-U7Q6T0-F1
#
_entry.id   AF-U7Q6T0-F1
#
_cell.length_a   1.000
_cell.length_b   1.000
_cell.length_c   1.000
_cell.angle_alpha   90.00
_cell.angle_beta   90.00
_cell.angle_gamma   90.00
#
_symmetry.space_group_name_H-M   'P 1'
#
loop_
_entity.id
_entity.type
_entity.pdbx_description
1 polymer ?
#
loop_
_entity_poly.entity_id
_entity_poly.type
_entity_poly.pdbx_seq_one_letter_code
_entity_poly.pdbx_strand_id
1 'polypeptide(L)'
;MRIRLPFAGIFFLLLLLAGYAGLSSLQLGDIVNDKILHFVTFFLLTVAFYWIVDTSRRRTMNMALAVCTGGLGVGSEVLQALLPDNGRVFDALDIVANILGSLAALGLCSWYHKRMLDRKRNRKYAAVPGEEDHGDEVLADTSVVDIELGEGVGGQSTVLHDGANGKVVGTFPSAKPLTSPADVPTQSTAAGAATSSTAARGTTLEEELDNWDENAEDTWDADDTGDIGEGSGTAKKRTD
;
A
#
# COMPACT_ATOMS: atom_id res chain seq x y z
N MET A 1 -8.97 5.51 -6.78
CA MET A 1 -9.84 5.00 -5.69
C MET A 1 -10.52 3.75 -6.19
N ARG A 2 -10.16 2.58 -5.65
CA ARG A 2 -10.87 1.34 -5.96
C ARG A 2 -12.00 1.18 -4.94
N ILE A 3 -13.06 0.47 -5.33
CA ILE A 3 -14.22 0.23 -4.47
C ILE A 3 -14.39 -1.28 -4.32
N ARG A 4 -14.53 -1.75 -3.08
CA ARG A 4 -14.80 -3.16 -2.80
C ARG A 4 -16.30 -3.41 -2.85
N LEU A 5 -16.77 -3.88 -4.00
CA LEU A 5 -18.18 -4.17 -4.30
C LEU A 5 -18.96 -4.94 -3.20
N PRO A 6 -18.43 -6.01 -2.56
CA PRO A 6 -19.22 -6.72 -1.54
C PRO A 6 -19.56 -5.84 -0.34
N PHE A 7 -18.60 -5.04 0.13
CA PHE A 7 -18.83 -4.11 1.25
C PHE A 7 -19.77 -2.97 0.83
N ALA A 8 -19.70 -2.53 -0.42
CA ALA A 8 -20.62 -1.52 -0.95
C ALA A 8 -22.08 -2.02 -0.95
N GLY A 9 -22.31 -3.28 -1.33
CA GLY A 9 -23.62 -3.91 -1.26
C GLY A 9 -24.16 -4.00 0.17
N ILE A 10 -23.33 -4.42 1.13
CA ILE A 10 -23.70 -4.46 2.56
C ILE A 10 -24.05 -3.07 3.07
N PHE A 11 -23.22 -2.07 2.79
CA PHE A 11 -23.48 -0.69 3.21
C PHE A 11 -24.77 -0.14 2.63
N PHE A 12 -25.05 -0.41 1.35
CA PHE A 12 -26.30 0.01 0.73
C PHE A 12 -27.52 -0.65 1.37
N LEU A 13 -27.46 -1.96 1.66
CA LEU A 13 -28.51 -2.67 2.39
C LEU A 13 -28.72 -2.08 3.78
N LEU A 14 -27.64 -1.85 4.54
CA LEU A 14 -27.69 -1.22 5.85
C LEU A 14 -28.29 0.20 5.78
N LEU A 15 -27.97 0.97 4.75
CA LEU A 15 -28.51 2.31 4.53
C LEU A 15 -30.03 2.27 4.27
N LEU A 16 -30.51 1.31 3.47
CA LEU A 16 -31.94 1.10 3.25
C LEU A 16 -32.65 0.69 4.54
N LEU A 17 -32.08 -0.24 5.30
CA LEU A 17 -32.65 -0.69 6.57
C LEU A 17 -32.68 0.43 7.61
N ALA A 18 -31.60 1.19 7.74
CA ALA A 18 -31.50 2.32 8.65
C ALA A 18 -32.45 3.46 8.24
N GLY A 19 -32.53 3.77 6.94
CA GLY A 19 -33.49 4.73 6.41
C GLY A 19 -34.93 4.30 6.66
N TYR A 20 -35.26 3.03 6.42
CA TYR A 20 -36.58 2.49 6.73
C TYR A 20 -36.90 2.56 8.22
N ALA A 21 -35.97 2.14 9.09
CA ALA A 21 -36.18 2.18 10.54
C ALA A 21 -36.28 3.61 11.09
N GLY A 22 -35.47 4.55 10.60
CA GLY A 22 -35.40 5.91 11.12
C GLY A 22 -36.44 6.87 10.54
N LEU A 23 -36.86 6.67 9.28
CA LEU A 23 -37.81 7.53 8.57
C LEU A 23 -39.24 6.99 8.56
N SER A 24 -39.47 5.74 8.96
CA SER A 24 -40.83 5.25 9.19
C SER A 24 -41.31 5.63 10.59
N SER A 25 -42.63 5.54 10.82
CA SER A 25 -43.25 5.69 12.14
C SER A 25 -43.00 4.49 13.08
N LEU A 26 -42.02 3.64 12.76
CA LEU A 26 -41.71 2.42 13.48
C LEU A 26 -40.93 2.75 14.76
N GLN A 27 -41.59 2.63 15.91
CA GLN A 27 -40.99 2.93 17.20
C GLN A 27 -40.29 1.68 17.78
N LEU A 28 -39.03 1.47 17.39
CA LEU A 28 -38.20 0.40 17.98
C LEU A 28 -37.87 0.63 19.46
N GLY A 29 -38.19 1.82 19.99
CA GLY A 29 -37.96 2.22 21.38
C GLY A 29 -38.58 1.30 22.43
N ASP A 30 -39.67 0.61 22.08
CA ASP A 30 -40.34 -0.35 22.97
C ASP A 30 -39.54 -1.65 23.14
N ILE A 31 -38.63 -1.96 22.21
CA ILE A 31 -37.84 -3.21 22.20
C ILE A 31 -36.38 -2.92 22.56
N VAL A 32 -35.79 -1.88 21.97
CA VAL A 32 -34.39 -1.51 22.14
C VAL A 32 -34.31 -0.04 22.50
N ASN A 33 -33.46 0.31 23.47
CA ASN A 33 -33.18 1.70 23.77
C ASN A 33 -32.70 2.43 22.50
N ASP A 34 -33.44 3.47 22.14
CA ASP A 34 -33.22 4.30 20.95
C ASP A 34 -31.75 4.75 20.81
N LYS A 35 -31.07 5.04 21.91
CA LYS A 35 -29.70 5.57 21.92
C LYS A 35 -28.70 4.46 21.60
N ILE A 36 -28.99 3.24 22.06
CA ILE A 36 -28.22 2.04 21.68
C ILE A 36 -28.46 1.72 20.21
N LEU A 37 -29.71 1.82 19.74
CA LEU A 37 -30.04 1.57 18.34
C LEU A 37 -29.28 2.50 17.40
N HIS A 38 -29.27 3.79 17.70
CA HIS A 38 -28.47 4.81 17.01
C HIS A 38 -26.98 4.48 17.04
N PHE A 39 -26.42 4.23 18.22
CA PHE A 39 -25.01 3.84 18.37
C PHE A 39 -24.65 2.63 17.50
N VAL A 40 -25.42 1.54 17.58
CA VAL A 40 -25.14 0.28 16.85
C VAL A 40 -25.31 0.49 15.34
N THR A 41 -26.33 1.22 14.91
CA THR A 41 -26.60 1.49 13.50
C THR A 41 -25.44 2.25 12.87
N PHE A 42 -25.01 3.36 13.49
CA PHE A 42 -23.89 4.16 12.99
C PHE A 42 -22.54 3.47 13.13
N PHE A 43 -22.38 2.59 14.12
CA PHE A 43 -21.23 1.70 14.20
C PHE A 43 -21.15 0.78 12.98
N LEU A 44 -22.23 0.05 12.66
CA LEU A 44 -22.26 -0.89 11.53
C LEU A 44 -22.11 -0.20 10.17
N LEU A 45 -22.79 0.93 9.95
CA LEU A 45 -22.65 1.75 8.74
C LEU A 45 -21.20 2.20 8.56
N THR A 46 -20.55 2.68 9.63
CA THR A 46 -19.17 3.17 9.57
C THR A 46 -18.16 2.04 9.35
N VAL A 47 -18.35 0.87 9.98
CA VAL A 47 -17.54 -0.32 9.70
C VAL A 47 -17.67 -0.70 8.23
N ALA A 48 -18.90 -0.86 7.73
CA ALA A 48 -19.13 -1.23 6.34
C ALA A 48 -18.49 -0.22 5.38
N PHE A 49 -18.72 1.08 5.58
CA PHE A 49 -18.17 2.16 4.75
C PHE A 49 -16.64 2.18 4.71
N TYR A 50 -15.99 2.01 5.88
CA TYR A 50 -14.52 1.98 5.96
C TYR A 50 -13.91 0.92 5.04
N TRP A 51 -14.58 -0.22 4.84
CA TRP A 51 -14.13 -1.30 3.97
C TRP A 51 -14.56 -1.16 2.50
N ILE A 52 -15.44 -0.22 2.15
CA ILE A 52 -15.82 0.09 0.76
C ILE A 52 -14.66 0.74 0.02
N VAL A 53 -14.10 1.78 0.63
CA VAL A 53 -13.17 2.70 -0.01
C VAL A 53 -11.75 2.12 0.10
N ASP A 54 -11.22 1.63 -1.01
CA ASP A 54 -9.81 1.23 -1.11
C ASP A 54 -8.98 2.45 -1.51
N THR A 55 -8.55 3.20 -0.50
CA THR A 55 -7.65 4.35 -0.63
C THR A 55 -6.74 4.46 0.60
N SER A 56 -5.92 5.51 0.66
CA SER A 56 -5.02 5.73 1.79
C SER A 56 -5.79 5.82 3.10
N ARG A 57 -5.19 5.33 4.19
CA ARG A 57 -5.84 5.31 5.51
C ARG A 57 -6.35 6.69 5.91
N ARG A 58 -5.55 7.74 5.71
CA ARG A 58 -5.95 9.14 5.98
C ARG A 58 -7.18 9.56 5.18
N ARG A 59 -7.22 9.22 3.89
CA ARG A 59 -8.35 9.53 3.01
C ARG A 59 -9.60 8.76 3.44
N THR A 60 -9.50 7.46 3.70
CA THR A 60 -10.63 6.66 4.18
C THR A 60 -11.19 7.20 5.50
N MET A 61 -10.34 7.58 6.46
CA MET A 61 -10.77 8.18 7.72
C MET A 61 -11.50 9.50 7.50
N ASN A 62 -10.96 10.41 6.69
CA ASN A 62 -11.59 11.69 6.39
C ASN A 62 -12.93 11.52 5.68
N MET A 63 -13.02 10.62 4.70
CA MET A 63 -14.25 10.32 3.99
C MET A 63 -15.30 9.71 4.92
N ALA A 64 -14.90 8.79 5.79
CA ALA A 64 -15.83 8.17 6.74
C ALA A 64 -16.31 9.16 7.82
N LEU A 65 -15.44 10.06 8.29
CA LEU A 65 -15.87 11.16 9.17
C LEU A 65 -16.85 12.08 8.46
N ALA A 66 -16.55 12.51 7.24
CA ALA A 66 -17.43 13.40 6.48
C ALA A 66 -18.79 12.75 6.16
N VAL A 67 -18.79 11.51 5.67
CA VAL A 67 -19.99 10.80 5.22
C VAL A 67 -20.77 10.22 6.40
N CYS A 68 -20.16 9.38 7.23
CA CYS A 68 -20.87 8.65 8.27
C CYS A 68 -21.13 9.50 9.52
N THR A 69 -20.17 10.34 9.94
CA THR A 69 -20.32 11.14 11.17
C THR A 69 -21.03 12.46 10.90
N GLY A 70 -20.55 13.22 9.91
CA GLY A 70 -21.18 14.48 9.52
C GLY A 70 -22.50 14.26 8.77
N GLY A 71 -22.43 13.74 7.55
CA GLY A 71 -23.58 13.63 6.64
C GLY A 71 -24.70 12.73 7.18
N LEU A 72 -24.41 11.48 7.52
CA LEU A 72 -25.41 10.55 8.02
C LEU A 72 -25.68 10.78 9.51
N GLY A 73 -24.64 10.92 10.34
CA GLY A 73 -24.77 11.00 11.80
C GLY A 73 -25.53 12.22 12.28
N VAL A 74 -25.15 13.41 11.80
CA VAL A 74 -25.87 14.66 12.11
C VAL A 74 -27.08 14.83 11.19
N GLY A 75 -26.94 14.52 9.90
CA GLY A 75 -28.01 14.76 8.92
C GLY A 75 -29.23 13.86 9.11
N SER A 76 -29.11 12.67 9.70
CA SER A 76 -30.26 11.81 10.01
C SER A 76 -31.20 12.45 11.04
N GLU A 77 -30.68 13.11 12.07
CA GLU A 77 -31.47 13.80 13.09
C GLU A 77 -32.10 15.08 12.56
N VAL A 78 -31.36 15.83 11.74
CA VAL A 78 -31.92 16.98 11.03
C VAL A 78 -33.05 16.55 10.10
N LEU A 79 -32.87 15.46 9.35
CA LEU A 79 -33.90 14.97 8.42
C LEU A 79 -35.16 14.51 9.16
N GLN A 80 -35.03 13.82 10.30
CA GLN A 80 -36.19 13.43 11.13
C GLN A 80 -36.93 14.65 11.67
N ALA A 81 -36.20 15.67 12.15
CA ALA A 81 -36.80 16.90 12.65
C ALA A 81 -37.51 17.72 11.57
N LEU A 82 -37.10 17.57 10.29
CA LEU A 82 -37.73 18.21 9.14
C LEU A 82 -38.96 17.46 8.61
N LEU A 83 -39.21 16.22 9.05
CA LEU A 83 -40.35 15.41 8.63
C LEU A 83 -41.49 15.50 9.68
N PRO A 84 -42.52 16.35 9.44
CA PRO A 84 -43.54 16.65 10.44
C PRO A 84 -44.40 15.45 10.84
N ASP A 85 -44.55 14.46 9.96
CA ASP A 85 -45.46 13.33 10.15
C ASP A 85 -44.84 12.12 10.88
N ASN A 86 -43.54 12.16 11.19
CA ASN A 86 -42.84 11.02 11.81
C ASN A 86 -43.00 10.95 13.34
N GLY A 87 -43.50 12.00 13.98
CA GLY A 87 -43.68 12.04 15.43
C GLY A 87 -42.38 11.98 16.24
N ARG A 88 -41.22 12.07 15.60
CA ARG A 88 -39.90 12.11 16.26
C ARG A 88 -39.46 13.56 16.42
N VAL A 89 -39.03 13.92 17.63
CA VAL A 89 -38.47 15.24 17.94
C VAL A 89 -36.95 15.19 17.82
N PHE A 90 -36.33 16.34 17.53
CA PHE A 90 -34.88 16.46 17.53
C PHE A 90 -34.29 16.09 18.90
N ASP A 91 -33.43 15.07 18.96
CA ASP A 91 -32.74 14.65 20.17
C ASP A 91 -31.21 14.77 20.00
N ALA A 92 -30.62 15.71 20.74
CA ALA A 92 -29.18 15.92 20.71
C ALA A 92 -28.40 14.68 21.19
N LEU A 93 -29.00 13.84 22.07
CA LEU A 93 -28.35 12.61 22.54
C LEU A 93 -28.28 11.54 21.46
N ASP A 94 -29.18 11.55 20.47
CA ASP A 94 -29.11 10.65 19.32
C ASP A 94 -27.95 11.00 18.42
N ILE A 95 -27.71 12.30 18.18
CA ILE A 95 -26.50 12.77 17.47
C ILE A 95 -25.25 12.32 18.21
N VAL A 96 -25.21 12.45 19.55
CA VAL A 96 -24.06 12.00 20.35
C VAL A 96 -23.86 10.49 20.21
N ALA A 97 -24.93 9.69 20.28
CA ALA A 97 -24.85 8.24 20.06
C ALA A 97 -24.32 7.89 18.66
N ASN A 98 -24.76 8.60 17.62
CA ASN A 98 -24.30 8.41 16.24
C ASN A 98 -22.80 8.69 16.11
N ILE A 99 -22.34 9.81 16.70
CA ILE A 99 -20.93 10.19 16.71
C ILE A 99 -20.09 9.16 17.48
N LEU A 100 -20.55 8.71 18.66
CA LEU A 100 -19.84 7.69 19.43
C LEU A 100 -19.75 6.36 18.68
N GLY A 101 -20.84 5.94 18.02
CA GLY A 101 -20.88 4.73 17.20
C GLY A 101 -19.90 4.79 16.03
N SER A 102 -19.87 5.90 15.29
CA SER A 102 -18.96 6.06 14.16
C SER A 102 -17.50 6.15 14.60
N LEU A 103 -17.18 6.89 15.67
CA LEU A 103 -15.82 6.98 16.20
C LEU A 103 -15.32 5.64 16.75
N ALA A 104 -16.17 4.88 17.45
CA ALA A 104 -15.84 3.53 17.92
C ALA A 104 -15.53 2.58 16.74
N ALA A 105 -16.34 2.63 15.68
CA ALA A 105 -16.10 1.88 14.46
C ALA A 105 -14.79 2.27 13.77
N LEU A 106 -14.50 3.58 13.63
CA LEU A 106 -13.25 4.05 13.04
C LEU A 106 -12.02 3.66 13.86
N GLY A 107 -12.11 3.74 15.19
CA GLY A 107 -11.07 3.29 16.10
C GLY A 107 -10.79 1.80 15.94
N LEU A 108 -11.85 0.97 15.96
CA LEU A 108 -11.75 -0.48 15.78
C LEU A 108 -11.17 -0.85 14.41
N CYS A 109 -11.70 -0.27 13.34
CA CYS A 109 -11.22 -0.50 11.98
C CYS A 109 -9.76 -0.07 11.83
N SER A 110 -9.39 1.10 12.33
CA SER A 110 -8.01 1.60 12.30
C SER A 110 -7.05 0.70 13.08
N TRP A 111 -7.46 0.25 14.27
CA TRP A 111 -6.68 -0.66 15.10
C TRP A 111 -6.47 -2.01 14.41
N TYR A 112 -7.55 -2.61 13.89
CA TYR A 112 -7.49 -3.86 13.14
C TYR A 112 -6.59 -3.71 11.91
N HIS A 113 -6.70 -2.57 11.22
CA HIS A 113 -5.91 -2.27 10.05
C HIS A 113 -4.41 -2.23 10.36
N LYS A 114 -4.02 -1.49 11.42
CA LYS A 114 -2.65 -1.43 11.90
C LYS A 114 -2.14 -2.82 12.30
N ARG A 115 -2.93 -3.55 13.10
CA ARG A 115 -2.57 -4.90 13.58
C ARG A 115 -2.36 -5.89 12.43
N MET A 116 -3.14 -5.78 11.36
CA MET A 116 -3.00 -6.61 10.16
C MET A 116 -1.73 -6.27 9.38
N LEU A 117 -1.40 -4.98 9.23
CA LEU A 117 -0.17 -4.55 8.57
C LEU A 117 1.07 -4.96 9.35
N ASP A 118 1.05 -4.84 10.69
CA ASP A 118 2.13 -5.30 11.56
C ASP A 118 2.42 -6.80 11.34
N ARG A 119 1.37 -7.62 11.22
CA ARG A 119 1.51 -9.06 10.92
C ARG A 119 2.13 -9.31 9.53
N LYS A 120 1.73 -8.54 8.51
CA LYS A 120 2.29 -8.68 7.15
C LYS A 120 3.75 -8.23 7.08
N ARG A 121 4.08 -7.15 7.78
CA ARG A 121 5.44 -6.63 7.90
C ARG A 121 6.35 -7.64 8.57
N ASN A 122 5.94 -8.20 9.70
CA ASN A 122 6.74 -9.20 10.42
C ASN A 122 6.98 -10.47 9.60
N ARG A 123 6.04 -10.87 8.72
CA ARG A 123 6.23 -12.02 7.81
C ARG A 123 7.24 -11.78 6.70
N LYS A 124 7.42 -10.53 6.26
CA LYS A 124 8.41 -10.19 5.23
C LYS A 124 9.83 -10.15 5.81
N TYR A 125 10.01 -9.60 7.01
CA TYR A 125 11.31 -9.57 7.66
C TYR A 125 11.73 -10.91 8.26
N ALA A 126 10.78 -11.76 8.68
CA ALA A 126 11.09 -13.11 9.18
C ALA A 126 11.63 -14.08 8.11
N ALA A 127 11.61 -13.70 6.82
CA ALA A 127 12.10 -14.53 5.72
C ALA A 127 13.57 -14.26 5.35
N VAL A 128 14.24 -13.30 5.99
CA VAL A 128 15.68 -13.05 5.79
C VAL A 128 16.44 -13.61 7.01
N PRO A 129 17.16 -14.73 6.89
CA PRO A 129 18.13 -15.14 7.89
C PRO A 129 19.35 -14.21 7.75
N GLY A 130 19.33 -13.10 8.49
CA GLY A 130 20.41 -12.11 8.51
C GLY A 130 20.70 -11.72 9.95
N GLU A 131 21.90 -12.07 10.38
CA GLU A 131 22.66 -11.74 11.59
C GLU A 131 21.91 -11.14 12.80
N GLU A 132 22.03 -11.89 13.90
CA GLU A 132 21.83 -11.43 15.26
C GLU A 132 22.61 -10.12 15.51
N ASP A 133 22.01 -9.22 16.31
CA ASP A 133 22.68 -8.11 17.00
C ASP A 133 22.76 -6.76 16.26
N HIS A 134 21.69 -5.97 16.31
CA HIS A 134 21.77 -4.56 16.75
C HIS A 134 20.38 -4.05 17.13
N GLY A 135 20.15 -3.96 18.44
CA GLY A 135 19.05 -3.22 19.01
C GLY A 135 19.27 -1.73 18.83
N ASP A 136 18.50 -1.12 17.94
CA ASP A 136 18.16 0.29 18.08
C ASP A 136 16.65 0.43 17.97
N GLU A 137 16.03 0.74 19.11
CA GLU A 137 14.63 1.10 19.25
C GLU A 137 14.44 2.49 18.63
N VAL A 138 14.68 2.61 17.32
CA VAL A 138 14.31 3.82 16.60
C VAL A 138 12.80 3.85 16.57
N LEU A 139 12.26 4.78 17.36
CA LEU A 139 10.88 5.20 17.47
C LEU A 139 10.36 5.58 16.08
N ALA A 140 10.11 4.57 15.23
CA ALA A 140 9.70 4.77 13.87
C ALA A 140 8.31 5.41 13.91
N ASP A 141 8.29 6.71 13.62
CA ASP A 141 7.12 7.51 13.30
C ASP A 141 6.36 6.83 12.14
N THR A 142 5.62 5.78 12.50
CA THR A 142 4.83 4.96 11.59
C THR A 142 3.51 5.68 11.29
N SER A 143 3.48 7.01 11.43
CA SER A 143 2.33 7.85 11.10
C SER A 143 2.43 8.45 9.70
N VAL A 144 3.61 8.48 9.08
CA VAL A 144 3.84 9.18 7.78
C VAL A 144 3.80 8.30 6.53
N VAL A 145 3.87 6.97 6.64
CA VAL A 145 3.82 6.07 5.47
C VAL A 145 2.48 5.34 5.43
N ASP A 146 1.48 5.94 4.79
CA ASP A 146 0.22 5.28 4.41
C ASP A 146 0.54 4.23 3.32
N ILE A 147 1.06 3.07 3.73
CA ILE A 147 1.28 1.91 2.84
C ILE A 147 -0.08 1.40 2.37
N GLU A 148 -0.37 1.59 1.08
CA GLU A 148 -1.66 1.31 0.44
C GLU A 148 -2.14 -0.14 0.64
N LEU A 149 -3.44 -0.31 0.92
CA LEU A 149 -4.11 -1.60 0.85
C LEU A 149 -4.23 -2.05 -0.61
N GLY A 150 -3.24 -2.79 -1.09
CA GLY A 150 -3.31 -3.48 -2.39
C GLY A 150 -2.32 -3.00 -3.44
N GLU A 151 -1.60 -1.92 -3.18
CA GLU A 151 -0.32 -1.64 -3.83
C GLU A 151 0.77 -2.35 -3.03
N GLY A 152 1.17 -3.53 -3.51
CA GLY A 152 2.51 -4.01 -3.21
C GLY A 152 3.52 -2.98 -3.71
N VAL A 153 4.62 -2.82 -2.97
CA VAL A 153 5.85 -2.09 -3.34
C VAL A 153 6.07 -2.18 -4.87
N GLY A 154 5.63 -1.16 -5.60
CA GLY A 154 5.62 -1.20 -7.07
C GLY A 154 5.12 0.08 -7.74
N GLY A 155 4.90 1.16 -6.98
CA GLY A 155 4.42 2.45 -7.50
C GLY A 155 5.01 3.69 -6.82
N GLN A 156 5.86 3.54 -5.80
CA GLN A 156 6.53 4.66 -5.16
C GLN A 156 7.93 4.80 -5.75
N SER A 157 8.18 5.90 -6.46
CA SER A 157 9.53 6.35 -6.75
C SER A 157 10.27 6.46 -5.43
N THR A 158 11.30 5.64 -5.23
CA THR A 158 12.24 5.80 -4.12
C THR A 158 12.88 7.17 -4.24
N VAL A 159 12.43 8.13 -3.44
CA VAL A 159 13.15 9.38 -3.25
C VAL A 159 14.26 9.10 -2.25
N LEU A 160 15.47 8.95 -2.76
CA LEU A 160 16.67 8.88 -1.92
C LEU A 160 16.92 10.28 -1.35
N HIS A 161 16.94 10.39 -0.03
CA HIS A 161 17.33 11.59 0.68
C HIS A 161 18.78 11.42 1.11
N ASP A 162 19.69 12.23 0.55
CA ASP A 162 21.05 12.34 1.09
C ASP A 162 20.95 13.07 2.45
N GLY A 163 21.39 12.38 3.51
CA GLY A 163 21.27 12.77 4.91
C GLY A 163 22.09 14.00 5.31
N ALA A 164 22.74 14.70 4.37
CA ALA A 164 23.58 15.86 4.67
C ALA A 164 23.02 17.21 4.19
N ASN A 165 22.18 17.29 3.14
CA ASN A 165 21.84 18.59 2.52
C ASN A 165 20.40 18.75 1.97
N GLY A 166 19.48 17.80 2.19
CA GLY A 166 18.07 17.96 1.82
C GLY A 166 17.79 18.16 0.31
N LYS A 167 18.74 17.79 -0.56
CA LYS A 167 18.60 17.92 -2.03
C LYS A 167 18.03 16.62 -2.60
N VAL A 168 16.93 16.71 -3.34
CA VAL A 168 16.34 15.58 -4.08
C VAL A 168 17.26 15.22 -5.25
N VAL A 169 17.85 14.01 -5.23
CA VAL A 169 18.85 13.55 -6.21
C VAL A 169 18.22 12.89 -7.45
N GLY A 170 16.96 12.44 -7.38
CA GLY A 170 16.26 11.89 -8.56
C GLY A 170 14.85 11.41 -8.27
N THR A 171 14.05 11.25 -9.32
CA THR A 171 12.72 10.61 -9.28
C THR A 171 12.64 9.63 -10.44
N PHE A 172 12.63 8.33 -10.16
CA PHE A 172 12.44 7.31 -11.19
C PHE A 172 10.95 7.10 -11.47
N PRO A 173 10.48 7.19 -12.73
CA PRO A 173 9.10 6.88 -13.07
C PRO A 173 8.85 5.37 -12.96
N SER A 174 7.72 5.00 -12.36
CA SER A 174 7.29 3.60 -12.27
C SER A 174 6.98 3.07 -13.68
N ALA A 175 7.75 2.09 -14.15
CA ALA A 175 7.60 1.52 -15.48
C ALA A 175 6.22 0.84 -15.64
N LYS A 176 5.49 1.20 -16.71
CA LYS A 176 4.29 0.48 -17.15
C LYS A 176 4.67 -0.91 -17.67
N PRO A 177 3.82 -1.94 -17.53
CA PRO A 177 4.09 -3.25 -18.12
C PRO A 177 4.01 -3.14 -19.66
N LEU A 178 5.12 -3.41 -20.36
CA LEU A 178 5.14 -3.50 -21.82
C LEU A 178 4.46 -4.80 -22.27
N THR A 179 3.42 -4.67 -23.09
CA THR A 179 2.83 -5.75 -23.87
C THR A 179 3.35 -5.70 -25.31
N SER A 180 3.85 -6.84 -25.78
CA SER A 180 4.16 -7.22 -27.17
C SER A 180 5.51 -6.77 -27.76
N PRO A 181 6.32 -7.72 -28.26
CA PRO A 181 7.58 -7.46 -28.97
C PRO A 181 7.34 -7.37 -30.49
N ALA A 182 7.40 -6.18 -31.04
CA ALA A 182 7.60 -5.97 -32.48
C ALA A 182 8.11 -4.54 -32.65
N ASP A 183 9.41 -4.40 -32.91
CA ASP A 183 10.04 -3.38 -33.76
C ASP A 183 11.53 -3.27 -33.43
N VAL A 184 12.34 -4.08 -34.13
CA VAL A 184 13.79 -3.91 -34.26
C VAL A 184 14.08 -3.52 -35.71
N PRO A 185 14.69 -2.34 -35.99
CA PRO A 185 15.31 -2.08 -37.27
C PRO A 185 16.84 -2.11 -37.18
N THR A 186 17.43 -3.04 -37.92
CA THR A 186 18.86 -3.21 -38.20
C THR A 186 19.28 -2.36 -39.41
N GLN A 187 20.42 -1.66 -39.34
CA GLN A 187 21.30 -1.21 -40.45
C GLN A 187 22.34 -0.22 -39.87
N SER A 188 23.59 -0.04 -40.32
CA SER A 188 24.57 -0.77 -41.12
C SER A 188 25.82 0.13 -41.15
N THR A 189 26.99 -0.42 -40.84
CA THR A 189 28.35 -0.12 -41.40
C THR A 189 28.81 1.33 -41.68
N ALA A 190 29.94 1.75 -41.09
CA ALA A 190 31.20 2.03 -41.82
C ALA A 190 32.34 2.60 -40.94
N ALA A 191 33.49 1.91 -41.00
CA ALA A 191 34.88 2.40 -41.08
C ALA A 191 35.45 3.51 -40.17
N GLY A 192 36.53 3.18 -39.47
CA GLY A 192 37.50 4.16 -38.95
C GLY A 192 38.58 3.54 -38.06
N ALA A 193 39.75 3.25 -38.63
CA ALA A 193 40.91 2.65 -37.97
C ALA A 193 41.71 3.67 -37.14
N ALA A 194 42.26 3.25 -35.99
CA ALA A 194 43.58 3.68 -35.49
C ALA A 194 43.97 2.91 -34.21
N THR A 195 44.90 1.98 -34.36
CA THR A 195 45.64 1.32 -33.29
C THR A 195 46.54 2.35 -32.59
N SER A 196 46.38 2.54 -31.27
CA SER A 196 47.42 3.17 -30.44
C SER A 196 47.57 2.39 -29.13
N SER A 197 48.66 1.64 -29.06
CA SER A 197 49.14 0.96 -27.87
C SER A 197 49.67 2.00 -26.88
N THR A 198 48.94 2.23 -25.79
CA THR A 198 49.47 2.95 -24.63
C THR A 198 49.42 2.03 -23.41
N ALA A 199 50.60 1.84 -22.82
CA ALA A 199 50.86 0.93 -21.72
C ALA A 199 49.92 1.16 -20.52
N ALA A 200 49.39 0.05 -20.01
CA ALA A 200 48.56 -0.04 -18.82
C ALA A 200 49.28 0.55 -17.59
N ARG A 201 48.82 1.72 -17.15
CA ARG A 201 48.82 2.07 -15.73
C ARG A 201 47.56 1.43 -15.16
N GLY A 202 47.72 0.54 -14.18
CA GLY A 202 46.57 -0.01 -13.46
C GLY A 202 45.75 1.13 -12.89
N THR A 203 44.50 1.21 -13.30
CA THR A 203 43.48 2.06 -12.70
C THR A 203 43.34 1.67 -11.24
N THR A 204 43.25 2.66 -10.37
CA THR A 204 42.86 2.39 -8.97
C THR A 204 41.44 1.83 -8.95
N LEU A 205 41.09 1.02 -7.95
CA LEU A 205 39.71 0.51 -7.82
C LEU A 205 38.67 1.65 -7.77
N GLU A 206 39.08 2.81 -7.28
CA GLU A 206 38.27 4.04 -7.27
C GLU A 206 38.03 4.57 -8.69
N GLU A 207 39.06 4.60 -9.54
CA GLU A 207 38.93 4.97 -10.97
C GLU A 207 38.14 3.95 -11.79
N GLU A 208 38.28 2.64 -11.51
CA GLU A 208 37.48 1.61 -12.19
C GLU A 208 36.00 1.74 -11.83
N LEU A 209 35.70 2.08 -10.57
CA LEU A 209 34.34 2.26 -10.10
C LEU A 209 33.71 3.56 -10.64
N ASP A 210 34.47 4.66 -10.71
CA ASP A 210 34.01 5.94 -11.27
C ASP A 210 33.73 5.87 -12.78
N ASN A 211 34.43 4.97 -13.49
CA ASN A 211 34.29 4.78 -14.92
C ASN A 211 33.47 3.52 -15.27
N TRP A 212 32.77 2.94 -14.27
CA TRP A 212 31.88 1.80 -14.47
C TRP A 212 30.63 2.24 -15.23
N ASP A 213 30.56 1.84 -16.50
CA ASP A 213 29.37 2.00 -17.32
C ASP A 213 28.33 0.96 -16.87
N GLU A 214 27.41 1.37 -15.99
CA GLU A 214 26.29 0.56 -15.48
C GLU A 214 25.38 0.03 -16.59
N ASN A 215 25.54 0.54 -17.82
CA ASN A 215 24.78 0.16 -19.00
C ASN A 215 25.62 -0.58 -20.04
N ALA A 216 26.86 -0.97 -19.70
CA ALA A 216 27.68 -1.85 -20.51
C ALA A 216 26.96 -3.20 -20.65
N GLU A 217 26.89 -3.70 -21.89
CA GLU A 217 26.28 -4.99 -22.17
C GLU A 217 27.07 -6.09 -21.45
N ASP A 218 26.43 -6.76 -20.50
CA ASP A 218 27.01 -7.88 -19.75
C ASP A 218 27.49 -8.93 -20.75
N THR A 219 28.81 -9.07 -20.91
CA THR A 219 29.42 -10.04 -21.84
C THR A 219 29.37 -11.48 -21.32
N TRP A 220 28.58 -11.73 -20.28
CA TRP A 220 28.55 -13.01 -19.55
C TRP A 220 27.81 -14.14 -20.26
N ASP A 221 27.18 -13.88 -21.41
CA ASP A 221 26.40 -14.88 -22.17
C ASP A 221 27.06 -15.36 -23.48
N ALA A 222 28.30 -14.95 -23.79
CA ALA A 222 28.92 -15.24 -25.10
C ALA A 222 30.07 -16.27 -25.13
N ASP A 223 30.59 -16.76 -23.99
CA ASP A 223 31.79 -17.62 -23.96
C ASP A 223 31.68 -18.91 -23.12
N ASP A 224 30.48 -19.46 -22.86
CA ASP A 224 30.33 -20.77 -22.18
C ASP A 224 30.54 -21.99 -23.11
N THR A 225 31.41 -21.86 -24.11
CA THR A 225 31.88 -22.93 -25.00
C THR A 225 33.37 -22.79 -25.28
N GLY A 226 34.24 -22.97 -24.27
CA GLY A 226 35.68 -22.89 -24.49
C GLY A 226 36.55 -23.25 -23.29
N ASP A 227 36.87 -24.54 -23.17
CA ASP A 227 38.16 -25.08 -22.70
C ASP A 227 38.93 -24.32 -21.59
N ILE A 228 38.68 -24.70 -20.32
CA ILE A 228 39.62 -24.46 -19.21
C ILE A 228 39.81 -25.75 -18.41
N GLY A 229 40.96 -26.38 -18.61
CA GLY A 229 41.76 -26.91 -17.51
C GLY A 229 41.84 -28.42 -17.37
N GLU A 230 42.76 -29.02 -18.11
CA GLU A 230 43.42 -30.30 -17.79
C GLU A 230 43.88 -30.33 -16.32
N GLY A 231 43.06 -30.92 -15.45
CA GLY A 231 43.49 -31.37 -14.13
C GLY A 231 44.11 -32.76 -14.24
N SER A 232 45.44 -32.86 -14.09
CA SER A 232 46.16 -34.14 -14.10
C SER A 232 45.72 -35.04 -12.93
N GLY A 233 44.71 -35.88 -13.17
CA GLY A 233 44.31 -36.96 -12.26
C GLY A 233 45.00 -38.25 -12.64
N THR A 234 46.02 -38.65 -11.88
CA THR A 234 46.71 -39.94 -12.03
C THR A 234 45.79 -41.11 -11.63
N ALA A 235 44.96 -41.56 -12.58
CA ALA A 235 44.14 -42.77 -12.44
C ALA A 235 44.99 -44.02 -12.76
N LYS A 236 45.64 -44.56 -11.73
CA LYS A 236 46.37 -45.83 -11.78
C LYS A 236 45.35 -46.99 -11.86
N LYS A 237 45.00 -47.43 -13.07
CA LYS A 237 44.19 -48.63 -13.33
C LYS A 237 45.11 -49.86 -13.45
N ARG A 238 44.93 -50.82 -12.54
CA ARG A 238 45.51 -52.17 -12.61
C ARG A 238 44.76 -52.99 -13.66
N THR A 239 45.47 -53.62 -14.59
CA THR A 239 45.06 -54.84 -15.30
C THR A 239 46.30 -55.46 -15.95
N ASP A 240 46.82 -56.52 -15.33
CA ASP A 240 47.28 -57.77 -15.94
C ASP A 240 46.87 -58.90 -14.97
#